data_AF-A0A2K8T321-F1
#
_entry.id   AF-A0A2K8T321-F1
#
_cell.length_a   1.000
_cell.length_b   1.000
_cell.length_c   1.000
_cell.angle_alpha   90.00
_cell.angle_beta   90.00
_cell.angle_gamma   90.00
#
_symmetry.space_group_name_H-M   'P 1'
#
loop_
_entity.id
_entity.type
_entity.pdbx_description
1 polymer ?
#
loop_
_entity_poly.entity_id
_entity_poly.type
_entity_poly.pdbx_seq_one_letter_code
_entity_poly.pdbx_strand_id
1 'polypeptide(L)'
;MNFTMPKNQNGQAKTNSWLRLLYWGLVVTGIWFAYLNVQPYERAVSFMFGKATSSAFVSLVASIPLVNGIAAIFSKSLSWILGGILWSVIQIIEILPLILYNNEKFIEKIVTEADGRSRYSLKDTDDPTLKMLKRTYNHLPISVVSNLEVLKIFTYTVDFLICLTVYSPVASGKISDLIFILATGQWGKLDYGNLALALITLFAIEVIVSLIIWVGKLSYAIKP
;
A
#
# COMPACT_ATOMS: atom_id res chain seq x y z
N MET A 1 7.00 16.53 -5.94
CA MET A 1 7.10 17.59 -4.92
C MET A 1 8.55 17.65 -4.44
N ASN A 2 9.28 18.72 -4.74
CA ASN A 2 10.53 19.01 -4.01
C ASN A 2 10.13 19.55 -2.65
N PHE A 3 10.29 18.75 -1.59
CA PHE A 3 10.11 19.20 -0.21
C PHE A 3 11.32 20.06 0.20
N THR A 4 11.47 21.24 -0.40
CA THR A 4 12.41 22.25 0.10
C THR A 4 11.70 23.09 1.14
N MET A 5 12.16 22.99 2.40
CA MET A 5 11.67 23.82 3.49
C MET A 5 11.84 25.32 3.14
N PRO A 6 10.82 26.16 3.35
CA PRO A 6 10.98 27.60 3.18
C PRO A 6 11.94 28.16 4.23
N LYS A 7 12.91 28.96 3.78
CA LYS A 7 13.86 29.67 4.63
C LYS A 7 13.18 30.91 5.25
N ASN A 8 13.45 31.17 6.54
CA ASN A 8 12.96 32.35 7.26
C ASN A 8 13.64 33.65 6.75
N GLN A 9 13.17 34.83 7.16
CA GLN A 9 13.75 36.14 6.78
C GLN A 9 15.21 36.35 7.27
N ASN A 10 15.69 35.51 8.20
CA ASN A 10 17.11 35.35 8.57
C ASN A 10 17.74 34.05 8.02
N GLY A 11 17.15 33.42 7.01
CA GLY A 11 17.61 32.16 6.41
C GLY A 11 17.38 30.90 7.25
N GLN A 12 16.98 31.00 8.52
CA GLN A 12 16.81 29.85 9.42
C GLN A 12 15.39 29.76 9.99
N ALA A 13 14.63 28.78 9.52
CA ALA A 13 13.50 28.27 10.30
C ALA A 13 14.09 27.56 11.52
N LYS A 14 13.94 28.12 12.73
CA LYS A 14 14.09 27.28 13.92
C LYS A 14 13.00 26.22 13.77
N THR A 15 13.37 25.00 13.49
CA THR A 15 12.45 23.87 13.51
C THR A 15 12.54 23.31 14.91
N ASN A 16 11.40 22.99 15.53
CA ASN A 16 11.40 22.35 16.85
C ASN A 16 12.18 21.03 16.75
N SER A 17 13.38 20.99 17.37
CA SER A 17 14.33 19.89 17.21
C SER A 17 13.72 18.53 17.56
N TRP A 18 12.80 18.49 18.52
CA TRP A 18 12.09 17.27 18.91
C TRP A 18 11.12 16.77 17.82
N LEU A 19 10.41 17.66 17.11
CA LEU A 19 9.53 17.28 15.99
C LEU A 19 10.35 16.74 14.82
N ARG A 20 11.53 17.34 14.57
CA ARG A 20 12.45 16.84 13.57
C ARG A 20 12.99 15.45 13.93
N LEU A 21 13.35 15.23 15.19
CA LEU A 21 13.77 13.91 15.67
C LEU A 21 12.65 12.88 15.52
N LEU A 22 11.42 13.23 15.92
CA LEU A 22 10.25 12.37 15.79
C LEU A 22 9.96 12.02 14.33
N TYR A 23 10.01 13.01 13.42
CA TYR A 23 9.81 12.81 11.99
C TYR A 23 10.81 11.78 11.42
N TRP A 24 12.10 11.96 11.70
CA TRP A 24 13.12 11.03 11.21
C TRP A 24 13.03 9.66 11.90
N GLY A 25 12.65 9.62 13.18
CA GLY A 25 12.33 8.38 13.87
C GLY A 25 11.23 7.60 13.16
N LEU A 26 10.11 8.25 12.83
CA LEU A 26 9.01 7.65 12.08
C LEU A 26 9.44 7.20 10.68
N VAL A 27 10.30 7.95 9.98
CA VAL A 27 10.84 7.53 8.67
C VAL A 27 11.66 6.25 8.80
N VAL A 28 12.55 6.16 9.79
CA VAL A 28 13.36 4.95 10.03
C VAL A 28 12.47 3.78 10.42
N THR A 29 11.49 4.00 11.30
CA THR A 29 10.50 2.98 11.67
C THR A 29 9.70 2.53 10.43
N GLY A 30 9.30 3.45 9.56
CA GLY A 30 8.61 3.14 8.30
C GLY A 30 9.43 2.26 7.37
N ILE A 31 10.72 2.57 7.20
CA ILE A 31 11.65 1.75 6.39
C ILE A 31 11.80 0.35 6.99
N TRP A 32 11.90 0.25 8.33
CA TRP A 32 11.99 -1.04 9.01
C TRP A 32 10.72 -1.88 8.82
N PHE A 33 9.53 -1.31 8.99
CA PHE A 33 8.27 -2.01 8.75
C PHE A 33 8.08 -2.35 7.27
N ALA A 34 8.54 -1.50 6.34
CA ALA A 34 8.49 -1.80 4.92
C ALA A 34 9.32 -3.05 4.59
N TYR A 35 10.51 -3.18 5.18
CA TYR A 35 11.35 -4.37 5.05
C TYR A 35 10.64 -5.62 5.59
N LEU A 36 10.00 -5.54 6.76
CA LEU A 36 9.26 -6.67 7.34
C LEU A 36 8.04 -7.06 6.50
N ASN A 37 7.31 -6.07 5.98
CA ASN A 37 6.09 -6.26 5.20
C ASN A 37 6.34 -6.86 3.81
N VAL A 38 7.58 -6.89 3.32
CA VAL A 38 7.92 -7.60 2.07
C VAL A 38 7.85 -9.11 2.24
N GLN A 39 8.03 -9.63 3.47
CA GLN A 39 8.18 -11.05 3.73
C GLN A 39 6.97 -11.91 3.27
N PRO A 40 5.70 -11.51 3.48
CA PRO A 40 4.57 -12.29 2.99
C PRO A 40 4.52 -12.42 1.47
N TYR A 41 4.93 -11.37 0.77
CA TYR A 41 4.94 -11.29 -0.68
C TYR A 41 6.06 -12.12 -1.30
N GLU A 42 7.24 -12.10 -0.67
CA GLU A 42 8.36 -12.97 -1.06
C GLU A 42 7.96 -14.45 -0.98
N ARG A 43 7.24 -14.85 0.07
CA ARG A 43 6.74 -16.22 0.22
C ARG A 43 5.67 -16.57 -0.82
N ALA A 44 4.73 -15.65 -1.08
CA ALA A 44 3.71 -15.84 -2.10
C ALA A 44 4.33 -16.02 -3.50
N VAL A 45 5.31 -15.18 -3.85
CA VAL A 45 6.09 -15.29 -5.09
C VAL A 45 6.87 -16.61 -5.13
N SER A 46 7.55 -16.97 -4.06
CA SER A 46 8.31 -18.22 -3.97
C SER A 46 7.43 -19.45 -4.18
N PHE A 47 6.19 -19.44 -3.68
CA PHE A 47 5.23 -20.52 -3.90
C PHE A 47 4.77 -20.62 -5.36
N MET A 48 4.55 -19.49 -6.03
CA MET A 48 4.18 -19.46 -7.45
C MET A 48 5.35 -19.93 -8.33
N PHE A 49 6.57 -19.47 -8.06
CA PHE A 49 7.76 -19.85 -8.83
C PHE A 49 8.23 -21.27 -8.54
N GLY A 50 8.14 -21.74 -7.29
CA GLY A 50 8.47 -23.12 -6.91
C GLY A 50 7.53 -24.17 -7.54
N LYS A 51 6.35 -23.74 -8.02
CA LYS A 51 5.45 -24.56 -8.83
C LYS A 51 5.65 -24.39 -10.34
N ALA A 52 6.24 -23.28 -10.78
CA ALA A 52 6.42 -22.93 -12.19
C ALA A 52 7.79 -23.34 -12.75
N THR A 53 8.79 -23.63 -11.91
CA THR A 53 10.06 -24.20 -12.37
C THR A 53 9.85 -25.63 -12.83
N SER A 54 9.91 -25.84 -14.15
CA SER A 54 9.91 -27.17 -14.74
C SER A 54 11.01 -28.02 -14.10
N SER A 55 10.66 -29.27 -13.79
CA SER A 55 11.57 -30.27 -13.20
C SER A 55 12.91 -30.39 -13.94
N ALA A 56 12.97 -30.01 -15.22
CA ALA A 56 14.15 -30.05 -16.06
C ALA A 56 15.21 -28.97 -15.74
N PHE A 57 14.81 -27.74 -15.41
CA PHE A 57 15.78 -26.68 -15.05
C PHE A 57 16.34 -26.91 -13.64
N VAL A 58 15.48 -27.34 -12.72
CA VAL A 58 15.88 -27.70 -11.35
C VAL A 58 16.80 -28.92 -11.35
N SER A 59 16.54 -29.94 -12.18
CA SER A 59 17.42 -31.11 -12.28
C SER A 59 18.77 -30.80 -12.93
N LEU A 60 18.80 -29.90 -13.92
CA LEU A 60 20.04 -29.48 -14.58
C LEU A 60 20.94 -28.70 -13.62
N VAL A 61 20.36 -27.79 -12.83
CA VAL A 61 21.08 -26.95 -11.85
C VAL A 61 21.49 -27.75 -10.61
N ALA A 62 20.70 -28.73 -10.18
CA ALA A 62 21.00 -29.60 -9.03
C ALA A 62 22.21 -30.51 -9.23
N SER A 63 22.65 -30.73 -10.47
CA SER A 63 23.77 -31.62 -10.83
C SER A 63 25.16 -31.04 -10.54
N ILE A 64 25.27 -29.74 -10.19
CA ILE A 64 26.56 -29.08 -9.92
C ILE A 64 26.62 -28.62 -8.44
N PRO A 65 27.44 -29.26 -7.58
CA PRO A 65 27.46 -29.03 -6.12
C PRO A 65 27.77 -27.59 -5.68
N LEU A 66 28.55 -26.84 -6.47
CA LEU A 66 28.89 -25.43 -6.21
C LEU A 66 27.78 -24.46 -6.65
N VAL A 67 26.95 -24.87 -7.62
CA VAL A 67 25.88 -24.05 -8.20
C VAL A 67 24.64 -24.06 -7.32
N ASN A 68 24.39 -25.11 -6.54
CA ASN A 68 23.26 -25.16 -5.62
C ASN A 68 23.25 -24.01 -4.60
N GLY A 69 24.41 -23.60 -4.08
CA GLY A 69 24.51 -22.43 -3.19
C GLY A 69 24.22 -21.11 -3.91
N ILE A 70 24.77 -20.93 -5.12
CA ILE A 70 24.60 -19.71 -5.91
C ILE A 70 23.16 -19.59 -6.46
N ALA A 71 22.57 -20.69 -6.91
CA ALA A 71 21.19 -20.76 -7.38
C ALA A 71 20.17 -20.56 -6.24
N ALA A 72 20.44 -21.07 -5.04
CA ALA A 72 19.62 -20.81 -3.85
C ALA A 72 19.68 -19.33 -3.43
N ILE A 73 20.86 -18.70 -3.50
CA ILE A 73 21.02 -17.27 -3.23
C ILE A 73 20.32 -16.42 -4.29
N PHE A 74 20.47 -16.79 -5.58
CA PHE A 74 19.85 -16.08 -6.70
C PHE A 74 18.32 -16.18 -6.68
N SER A 75 17.77 -17.38 -6.42
CA SER A 75 16.32 -17.60 -6.34
C SER A 75 15.68 -16.90 -5.14
N LYS A 76 16.34 -16.90 -3.97
CA LYS A 76 15.89 -16.15 -2.80
C LYS A 76 15.93 -14.64 -3.03
N SER A 77 17.00 -14.14 -3.64
CA SER A 77 17.14 -12.71 -3.94
C SER A 77 16.10 -12.24 -4.98
N LEU A 78 15.85 -13.06 -6.01
CA LEU A 78 14.84 -12.79 -7.01
C LEU A 78 13.43 -12.78 -6.42
N SER A 79 13.10 -13.75 -5.57
CA SER A 79 11.79 -13.82 -4.90
C SER A 79 11.57 -12.63 -3.98
N TRP A 80 12.61 -12.16 -3.30
CA TRP A 80 12.55 -10.97 -2.46
C TRP A 80 12.35 -9.68 -3.28
N ILE A 81 13.05 -9.54 -4.41
CA ILE A 81 12.87 -8.40 -5.33
C ILE A 81 11.45 -8.38 -5.90
N LEU A 82 10.98 -9.51 -6.43
CA LEU A 82 9.64 -9.63 -7.01
C LEU A 82 8.55 -9.44 -5.95
N GLY A 83 8.75 -9.99 -4.74
CA GLY A 83 7.89 -9.77 -3.59
C GLY A 83 7.84 -8.29 -3.20
N GLY A 84 9.00 -7.62 -3.18
CA GLY A 84 9.10 -6.18 -2.91
C GLY A 84 8.40 -5.32 -3.95
N ILE A 85 8.49 -5.67 -5.24
CA ILE A 85 7.76 -4.99 -6.32
C ILE A 85 6.25 -5.18 -6.13
N LEU A 86 5.78 -6.41 -5.90
CA LEU A 86 4.37 -6.71 -5.69
C LEU A 86 3.81 -5.96 -4.48
N TRP A 87 4.51 -6.02 -3.34
CA TRP A 87 4.18 -5.26 -2.14
C TRP A 87 4.14 -3.76 -2.43
N SER A 88 5.15 -3.21 -3.12
CA SER A 88 5.20 -1.77 -3.41
C SER A 88 4.01 -1.30 -4.24
N VAL A 89 3.56 -2.10 -5.22
CA VAL A 89 2.38 -1.76 -6.03
C VAL A 89 1.11 -1.72 -5.17
N ILE A 90 0.88 -2.74 -4.35
CA ILE A 90 -0.27 -2.80 -3.43
C ILE A 90 -0.22 -1.65 -2.44
N GLN A 91 0.93 -1.45 -1.79
CA GLN A 91 1.12 -0.43 -0.79
C GLN A 91 0.94 1.00 -1.35
N ILE A 92 1.38 1.27 -2.59
CA ILE A 92 1.16 2.56 -3.25
C ILE A 92 -0.33 2.82 -3.43
N ILE A 93 -1.10 1.82 -3.87
CA ILE A 93 -2.54 1.96 -4.08
C ILE A 93 -3.26 2.26 -2.75
N GLU A 94 -2.88 1.60 -1.67
CA GLU A 94 -3.50 1.78 -0.35
C GLU A 94 -3.20 3.14 0.28
N ILE A 95 -1.95 3.60 0.16
CA ILE A 95 -1.48 4.88 0.72
C ILE A 95 -1.93 6.07 -0.12
N LEU A 96 -2.13 5.91 -1.43
CA LEU A 96 -2.39 7.02 -2.34
C LEU A 96 -3.60 7.88 -1.91
N PRO A 97 -4.78 7.31 -1.58
CA PRO A 97 -5.89 8.10 -1.06
C PRO A 97 -5.55 8.87 0.22
N LEU A 98 -4.79 8.25 1.14
CA LEU A 98 -4.37 8.87 2.39
C LEU A 98 -3.48 10.10 2.16
N ILE A 99 -2.56 10.04 1.19
CA ILE A 99 -1.73 11.18 0.81
C ILE A 99 -2.57 12.26 0.12
N LEU A 100 -3.45 11.87 -0.81
CA LEU A 100 -4.27 12.80 -1.57
C LEU A 100 -5.24 13.59 -0.68
N TYR A 101 -5.93 12.92 0.26
CA TYR A 101 -6.85 13.59 1.18
C TYR A 101 -6.15 14.44 2.24
N ASN A 102 -4.86 14.20 2.48
CA ASN A 102 -4.08 15.08 3.33
C ASN A 102 -3.55 16.32 2.60
N ASN A 103 -3.73 16.42 1.28
CA ASN A 103 -3.35 17.57 0.48
C ASN A 103 -4.54 18.50 0.25
N GLU A 104 -4.59 19.59 1.01
CA GLU A 104 -5.67 20.59 0.95
C GLU A 104 -5.89 21.13 -0.47
N LYS A 105 -4.82 21.38 -1.23
CA LYS A 105 -4.92 21.87 -2.62
C LYS A 105 -5.53 20.83 -3.55
N PHE A 106 -5.31 19.55 -3.30
CA PHE A 106 -5.94 18.49 -4.06
C PHE A 106 -7.44 18.45 -3.78
N ILE A 107 -7.84 18.46 -2.50
CA ILE A 107 -9.25 18.49 -2.11
C ILE A 107 -9.93 19.74 -2.67
N GLU A 108 -9.35 20.92 -2.46
CA GLU A 108 -9.87 22.20 -2.96
C GLU A 108 -10.06 22.15 -4.48
N LYS A 109 -9.09 21.61 -5.22
CA LYS A 109 -9.20 21.46 -6.68
C LYS A 109 -10.31 20.49 -7.06
N ILE A 110 -10.42 19.33 -6.42
CA ILE A 110 -11.49 18.36 -6.73
C ILE A 110 -12.86 18.96 -6.42
N VAL A 111 -13.02 19.64 -5.29
CA VAL A 111 -14.27 20.32 -4.91
C VAL A 111 -14.58 21.43 -5.90
N THR A 112 -13.61 22.28 -6.25
CA THR A 112 -13.83 23.38 -7.22
C THR A 112 -14.20 22.86 -8.60
N GLU A 113 -13.57 21.80 -9.08
CA GLU A 113 -13.90 21.16 -10.37
C GLU A 113 -15.26 20.45 -10.32
N ALA A 114 -15.68 19.94 -9.15
CA ALA A 114 -16.98 19.30 -8.95
C ALA A 114 -18.13 20.31 -8.79
N ASP A 115 -17.93 21.36 -7.98
CA ASP A 115 -18.89 22.44 -7.71
C ASP A 115 -18.98 23.43 -8.88
N GLY A 116 -17.94 23.50 -9.71
CA GLY A 116 -17.90 24.20 -10.99
C GLY A 116 -18.87 23.57 -11.98
N ARG A 117 -20.18 23.73 -11.71
CA ARG A 117 -21.36 23.35 -12.48
C ARG A 117 -21.00 22.85 -13.87
N SER A 118 -20.95 21.52 -14.06
CA SER A 118 -20.85 20.84 -15.37
C SER A 118 -20.22 21.74 -16.43
N ARG A 119 -18.89 21.90 -16.41
CA ARG A 119 -18.15 22.84 -17.29
C ARG A 119 -18.68 22.84 -18.72
N TYR A 120 -19.15 21.68 -19.17
CA TYR A 120 -20.01 21.54 -20.33
C TYR A 120 -21.46 21.24 -19.94
N SER A 121 -22.38 22.16 -20.28
CA SER A 121 -23.81 21.88 -20.20
C SER A 121 -24.23 20.89 -21.29
N LEU A 122 -25.07 19.94 -20.89
CA LEU A 122 -25.72 19.00 -21.79
C LEU A 122 -26.87 19.73 -22.49
N LYS A 123 -26.83 19.83 -23.81
CA LYS A 123 -27.93 20.39 -24.61
C LYS A 123 -28.65 19.26 -25.31
N ASP A 124 -29.97 19.36 -25.45
CA ASP A 124 -30.76 18.33 -26.13
C ASP A 124 -30.41 18.19 -27.61
N THR A 125 -29.87 19.26 -28.21
CA THR A 125 -29.39 19.31 -29.60
C THR A 125 -28.00 18.72 -29.80
N ASP A 126 -27.27 18.38 -28.73
CA ASP A 126 -25.95 17.78 -28.87
C ASP A 126 -26.06 16.37 -29.47
N ASP A 127 -25.10 16.03 -30.33
CA ASP A 127 -24.89 14.66 -30.81
C ASP A 127 -24.75 13.67 -29.62
N PRO A 128 -25.27 12.43 -29.72
CA PRO A 128 -25.16 11.44 -28.65
C PRO A 128 -23.73 11.22 -28.14
N THR A 129 -22.73 11.23 -29.03
CA THR A 129 -21.31 11.07 -28.68
C THR A 129 -20.81 12.26 -27.87
N LEU A 130 -21.16 13.48 -28.29
CA LEU A 130 -20.81 14.69 -27.58
C LEU A 130 -21.48 14.75 -26.19
N LYS A 131 -22.75 14.32 -26.07
CA LYS A 131 -23.43 14.19 -24.77
C LYS A 131 -22.69 13.22 -23.85
N MET A 132 -22.23 12.08 -24.37
CA MET A 132 -21.46 11.11 -23.59
C MET A 132 -20.13 11.71 -23.11
N LEU A 133 -19.37 12.34 -23.99
CA LEU A 133 -18.08 12.96 -23.63
C LEU A 133 -18.25 14.05 -22.56
N LYS A 134 -19.27 14.90 -22.68
CA LYS A 134 -19.59 15.93 -21.69
C LYS A 134 -19.94 15.31 -20.34
N ARG A 135 -20.77 14.26 -20.30
CA ARG A 135 -21.08 13.51 -19.07
C ARG A 135 -19.82 12.94 -18.44
N THR A 136 -19.00 12.23 -19.21
CA THR A 136 -17.77 11.61 -18.72
C THR A 136 -16.80 12.65 -18.16
N TYR A 137 -16.59 13.77 -18.86
CA TYR A 137 -15.71 14.84 -18.41
C TYR A 137 -16.19 15.45 -17.08
N ASN A 138 -17.48 15.77 -16.98
CA ASN A 138 -18.04 16.37 -15.77
C ASN A 138 -18.02 15.41 -14.56
N HIS A 139 -18.10 14.09 -14.79
CA HIS A 139 -17.98 13.08 -13.74
C HIS A 139 -16.54 12.71 -13.39
N LEU A 140 -15.56 13.05 -14.24
CA LEU A 140 -14.18 12.58 -14.11
C LEU A 140 -13.54 12.91 -12.76
N PRO A 141 -13.61 14.14 -12.21
CA PRO A 141 -12.96 14.47 -10.94
C PRO A 141 -13.44 13.59 -9.78
N ILE A 142 -14.75 13.39 -9.66
CA ILE A 142 -15.36 12.57 -8.60
C ILE A 142 -15.12 11.08 -8.87
N SER A 143 -15.21 10.65 -10.13
CA SER A 143 -14.99 9.25 -10.53
C SER A 143 -13.57 8.79 -10.22
N VAL A 144 -12.55 9.63 -10.45
CA VAL A 144 -11.16 9.30 -10.09
C VAL A 144 -11.05 9.02 -8.59
N VAL A 145 -11.61 9.87 -7.74
CA VAL A 145 -11.57 9.68 -6.28
C VAL A 145 -12.34 8.43 -5.87
N SER A 146 -13.56 8.24 -6.39
CA SER A 146 -14.37 7.07 -6.07
C SER A 146 -13.73 5.76 -6.53
N ASN A 147 -13.11 5.74 -7.71
CA ASN A 147 -12.42 4.55 -8.22
C ASN A 147 -11.16 4.23 -7.41
N LEU A 148 -10.45 5.25 -6.90
CA LEU A 148 -9.33 5.04 -5.99
C LEU A 148 -9.75 4.36 -4.68
N GLU A 149 -10.91 4.72 -4.11
CA GLU A 149 -11.46 4.04 -2.93
C GLU A 149 -11.83 2.59 -3.22
N VAL A 150 -12.49 2.32 -4.35
CA VAL A 150 -12.84 0.95 -4.75
C VAL A 150 -11.58 0.11 -4.96
N LEU A 151 -10.57 0.69 -5.63
CA LEU A 151 -9.30 0.02 -5.87
C LEU A 151 -8.57 -0.26 -4.55
N LYS A 152 -8.58 0.68 -3.61
CA LYS A 152 -8.04 0.51 -2.26
C LYS A 152 -8.70 -0.66 -1.53
N ILE A 153 -10.04 -0.75 -1.52
CA ILE A 153 -10.76 -1.87 -0.88
C ILE A 153 -10.39 -3.21 -1.53
N PHE A 154 -10.29 -3.23 -2.85
CA PHE A 154 -9.88 -4.43 -3.58
C PHE A 154 -8.45 -4.84 -3.23
N THR A 155 -7.49 -3.91 -3.22
CA THR A 155 -6.11 -4.23 -2.85
C THR A 155 -5.99 -4.68 -1.41
N TYR A 156 -6.73 -4.08 -0.48
CA TYR A 156 -6.80 -4.54 0.91
C TYR A 156 -7.27 -5.99 1.03
N THR A 157 -8.25 -6.37 0.21
CA THR A 157 -8.74 -7.75 0.18
C THR A 157 -7.66 -8.70 -0.32
N VAL A 158 -6.94 -8.32 -1.38
CA VAL A 158 -5.83 -9.11 -1.92
C VAL A 158 -4.67 -9.20 -0.92
N ASP A 159 -4.29 -8.09 -0.31
CA ASP A 159 -3.22 -8.03 0.69
C ASP A 159 -3.57 -8.90 1.91
N PHE A 160 -4.79 -8.77 2.42
CA PHE A 160 -5.27 -9.62 3.52
C PHE A 160 -5.14 -11.11 3.17
N LEU A 161 -5.57 -11.52 1.98
CA LEU A 161 -5.43 -12.92 1.54
C LEU A 161 -3.98 -13.37 1.44
N ILE A 162 -3.07 -12.53 0.93
CA ILE A 162 -1.63 -12.81 0.87
C ILE A 162 -1.07 -12.95 2.30
N CYS A 163 -1.38 -12.02 3.18
CA CYS A 163 -0.96 -12.04 4.58
C CYS A 163 -1.44 -13.30 5.30
N LEU A 164 -2.67 -13.77 5.06
CA LEU A 164 -3.20 -15.01 5.65
C LEU A 164 -2.42 -16.27 5.22
N THR A 165 -1.75 -16.26 4.06
CA THR A 165 -0.91 -17.40 3.65
C THR A 165 0.33 -17.55 4.52
N VAL A 166 0.73 -16.49 5.19
CA VAL A 166 1.98 -16.41 5.97
C VAL A 166 1.71 -16.32 7.45
N TYR A 167 0.75 -15.51 7.86
CA TYR A 167 0.27 -15.36 9.22
C TYR A 167 -1.11 -16.00 9.33
N SER A 168 -1.15 -17.33 9.25
CA SER A 168 -2.42 -18.05 9.33
C SER A 168 -3.06 -17.88 10.72
N PRO A 169 -4.30 -17.40 10.82
CA PRO A 169 -5.02 -17.26 12.08
C PRO A 169 -5.55 -18.61 12.59
N VAL A 170 -5.32 -19.71 11.87
CA VAL A 170 -5.70 -21.07 12.26
C VAL A 170 -4.53 -22.02 12.13
N ALA A 171 -4.45 -23.00 13.03
CA ALA A 171 -3.33 -23.95 13.08
C ALA A 171 -3.15 -24.77 11.79
N SER A 172 -4.23 -25.03 11.05
CA SER A 172 -4.19 -25.82 9.82
C SER A 172 -3.65 -25.05 8.60
N GLY A 173 -3.53 -23.72 8.67
CA GLY A 173 -3.14 -22.91 7.51
C GLY A 173 -4.22 -22.70 6.45
N LYS A 174 -5.42 -23.29 6.62
CA LYS A 174 -6.46 -23.32 5.58
C LYS A 174 -7.53 -22.26 5.80
N ILE A 175 -7.82 -21.49 4.76
CA ILE A 175 -8.90 -20.49 4.77
C ILE A 175 -10.27 -21.13 5.05
N SER A 176 -10.52 -22.36 4.55
CA SER A 176 -11.77 -23.09 4.82
C SER A 176 -12.02 -23.28 6.32
N ASP A 177 -10.96 -23.56 7.07
CA ASP A 177 -11.04 -23.86 8.50
C ASP A 177 -11.23 -22.56 9.29
N LEU A 178 -10.64 -21.46 8.82
CA LEU A 178 -10.94 -20.11 9.32
C LEU A 178 -12.43 -19.77 9.13
N ILE A 179 -12.98 -19.96 7.93
CA ILE A 179 -14.40 -19.69 7.66
C ILE A 179 -15.29 -20.55 8.57
N PHE A 180 -14.95 -21.83 8.73
CA PHE A 180 -15.70 -22.73 9.60
C PHE A 180 -15.64 -22.31 11.07
N ILE A 181 -14.46 -21.94 11.58
CA ILE A 181 -14.28 -21.47 12.97
C ILE A 181 -15.07 -20.18 13.21
N LEU A 182 -15.06 -19.24 12.27
CA LEU A 182 -15.85 -18.00 12.35
C LEU A 182 -17.35 -18.29 12.33
N ALA A 183 -17.81 -19.14 11.42
CA ALA A 183 -19.23 -19.49 11.29
C ALA A 183 -19.77 -20.25 12.52
N THR A 184 -18.93 -21.06 13.17
CA THR A 184 -19.30 -21.86 14.34
C THR A 184 -18.97 -21.18 15.68
N GLY A 185 -18.39 -19.97 15.67
CA GLY A 185 -18.06 -19.20 16.86
C GLY A 185 -16.96 -19.81 17.74
N GLN A 186 -16.05 -20.61 17.18
CA GLN A 186 -15.00 -21.31 17.92
C GLN A 186 -13.76 -20.43 18.16
N TRP A 187 -13.95 -19.25 18.77
CA TRP A 187 -12.92 -18.21 18.92
C TRP A 187 -11.61 -18.70 19.57
N GLY A 188 -11.67 -19.67 20.49
CA GLY A 188 -10.49 -20.25 21.13
C GLY A 188 -9.57 -21.06 20.23
N LYS A 189 -9.95 -21.33 18.97
CA LYS A 189 -9.11 -21.99 17.96
C LYS A 189 -8.33 -21.00 17.08
N LEU A 190 -8.54 -19.71 17.28
CA LEU A 190 -7.83 -18.67 16.55
C LEU A 190 -6.46 -18.42 17.18
N ASP A 191 -5.45 -18.34 16.34
CA ASP A 191 -4.13 -17.84 16.71
C ASP A 191 -4.15 -16.31 16.69
N TYR A 192 -4.41 -15.71 17.85
CA TYR A 192 -4.43 -14.26 18.01
C TYR A 192 -3.05 -13.62 17.78
N GLY A 193 -1.96 -14.35 17.94
CA GLY A 193 -0.61 -13.87 17.65
C GLY A 193 -0.43 -13.64 16.15
N ASN A 194 -0.77 -14.64 15.33
CA ASN A 194 -0.75 -14.49 13.88
C ASN A 194 -1.77 -13.49 13.38
N LEU A 195 -2.96 -13.41 14.01
CA LEU A 195 -3.95 -12.38 13.68
C LEU A 195 -3.38 -10.97 13.93
N ALA A 196 -2.73 -10.75 15.07
CA ALA A 196 -2.11 -9.48 15.39
C ALA A 196 -0.97 -9.14 14.42
N LEU A 197 -0.13 -10.12 14.06
CA LEU A 197 0.92 -9.93 13.06
C LEU A 197 0.33 -9.57 11.69
N ALA A 198 -0.72 -10.26 11.23
CA ALA A 198 -1.41 -9.92 9.98
C ALA A 198 -1.95 -8.50 10.00
N LEU A 199 -2.61 -8.08 11.09
CA LEU A 199 -3.13 -6.71 11.24
C LEU A 199 -2.01 -5.66 11.25
N ILE A 200 -0.90 -5.94 11.96
CA ILE A 200 0.26 -5.06 11.97
C ILE A 200 0.83 -4.94 10.56
N THR A 201 0.98 -6.04 9.83
CA THR A 201 1.47 -6.02 8.45
C THR A 201 0.57 -5.18 7.54
N LEU A 202 -0.75 -5.33 7.65
CA LEU A 202 -1.69 -4.58 6.81
C LEU A 202 -1.69 -3.08 7.09
N PHE A 203 -1.65 -2.67 8.36
CA PHE A 203 -1.93 -1.28 8.73
C PHE A 203 -0.73 -0.47 9.20
N ALA A 204 0.40 -1.10 9.58
CA ALA A 204 1.52 -0.37 10.20
C ALA A 204 2.06 0.76 9.31
N ILE A 205 2.20 0.51 8.01
CA ILE A 205 2.72 1.52 7.08
C ILE A 205 1.77 2.70 6.93
N GLU A 206 0.46 2.45 6.78
CA GLU A 206 -0.52 3.55 6.71
C GLU A 206 -0.51 4.41 7.97
N VAL A 207 -0.45 3.77 9.15
CA VAL A 207 -0.38 4.49 10.43
C VAL A 207 0.90 5.33 10.49
N ILE A 208 2.06 4.76 10.13
CA ILE A 208 3.33 5.47 10.15
C ILE A 208 3.31 6.64 9.16
N VAL A 209 2.83 6.45 7.93
CA VAL A 209 2.73 7.52 6.93
C VAL A 209 1.78 8.63 7.39
N SER A 210 0.65 8.28 7.99
CA SER A 210 -0.28 9.24 8.58
C SER A 210 0.40 10.08 9.67
N LEU A 211 1.15 9.43 10.56
CA LEU A 211 1.91 10.11 11.61
C LEU A 211 3.02 11.00 11.03
N ILE A 212 3.75 10.56 10.00
CA ILE A 212 4.77 11.37 9.30
C ILE A 212 4.14 12.65 8.74
N ILE A 213 3.00 12.52 8.04
CA ILE A 213 2.27 13.66 7.49
C ILE A 213 1.83 14.61 8.60
N TRP A 214 1.27 14.08 9.69
CA TRP A 214 0.76 14.88 10.80
C TRP A 214 1.88 15.62 11.54
N VAL A 215 2.98 14.94 11.84
CA VAL A 215 4.19 15.57 12.43
C VAL A 215 4.76 16.62 11.49
N GLY A 216 4.78 16.36 10.18
CA GLY A 216 5.19 17.34 9.17
C GLY A 216 4.32 18.61 9.21
N LYS A 217 2.99 18.46 9.20
CA LYS A 217 2.03 19.57 9.33
C LYS A 217 2.22 20.33 10.66
N LEU A 218 2.36 19.61 11.76
CA LEU A 218 2.56 20.19 13.09
C LEU A 218 3.87 20.99 13.18
N SER A 219 4.94 20.49 12.57
CA SER A 219 6.23 21.20 12.51
C SER A 219 6.17 22.52 11.73
N TYR A 220 5.24 22.63 10.78
CA TYR A 220 4.97 23.85 10.04
C TYR A 220 4.06 24.82 10.83
N ALA A 221 3.05 24.28 11.52
CA ALA A 221 2.07 25.06 12.25
C ALA A 221 2.64 25.68 13.54
N ILE A 222 3.49 24.95 14.26
CA ILE A 222 4.18 25.45 15.45
C ILE A 222 5.41 26.24 15.00
N LYS A 223 5.21 27.54 14.74
CA LYS A 223 6.34 28.49 14.68
C LYS A 223 7.00 28.54 16.06
N PRO A 224 8.34 28.51 16.15
CA PRO A 224 9.05 28.81 17.40
C PRO A 224 8.84 30.25 17.85
#